data_AF-A0A8I6YSU7-F1
#
_entry.id   AF-A0A8I6YSU7-F1
#
_cell.length_a   1.000
_cell.length_b   1.000
_cell.length_c   1.000
_cell.angle_alpha   90.00
_cell.angle_beta   90.00
_cell.angle_gamma   90.00
#
_symmetry.space_group_name_H-M   'P 1'
#
loop_
_entity.id
_entity.type
_entity.pdbx_description
1 polymer ?
#
loop_
_entity_poly.entity_id
_entity_poly.type
_entity_poly.pdbx_seq_one_letter_code
_entity_poly.pdbx_strand_id
1 'polypeptide(L)'
;MVVHPAPGNANGTLVNAILHHCKISTFTCLARNSIDDDECPESSDDDVDVFDVDQFTIGEVSSEVREAIVRPGIVHRLDKGTSGLLVVAKDEHSHAQLAEQFKLHTINRVYISLTCGLPSPNSARIEVPISRDPNNRIRMVAAPGSGHRYAKHAASRYKVREVFCGGGSALVEWRLETGRTHQIRAHAKYLGNPLLGDETYGGTKSMALSLLRPRTPSKYHGDLSNLVSKIDRPCLHAALLGFKHPHSGKALEFSCPPPDDFTEVLDELRRVTPTNEGQDNDNVAQV
;
A
#
# COMPACT_ATOMS: atom_id res chain seq x y z
N MET A 1 12.70 -7.24 -10.20
CA MET A 1 12.16 -8.45 -9.55
C MET A 1 10.84 -8.77 -10.21
N VAL A 2 10.72 -9.94 -10.84
CA VAL A 2 9.48 -10.37 -11.49
C VAL A 2 8.55 -10.90 -10.40
N VAL A 3 7.31 -10.41 -10.37
CA VAL A 3 6.38 -10.70 -9.26
C VAL A 3 5.68 -12.04 -9.45
N HIS A 4 5.22 -12.33 -10.68
CA HIS A 4 4.47 -13.53 -11.03
C HIS A 4 5.18 -14.36 -12.09
N PRO A 5 4.96 -15.69 -12.13
CA PRO A 5 5.29 -16.50 -13.29
C PRO A 5 4.62 -15.97 -14.56
N ALA A 6 5.42 -15.77 -15.60
CA ALA A 6 4.96 -15.31 -16.91
C ALA A 6 5.83 -15.95 -18.01
N PRO A 7 5.40 -15.94 -19.30
CA PRO A 7 6.27 -16.32 -20.41
C PRO A 7 7.63 -15.62 -20.32
N GLY A 8 8.73 -16.38 -20.47
CA GLY A 8 10.11 -15.89 -20.28
C GLY A 8 10.59 -15.77 -18.83
N ASN A 9 9.70 -15.82 -17.83
CA ASN A 9 10.02 -15.75 -16.40
C ASN A 9 9.17 -16.74 -15.58
N ALA A 10 9.24 -18.03 -15.91
CA ALA A 10 8.48 -19.08 -15.22
C ALA A 10 8.95 -19.31 -13.77
N ASN A 11 10.24 -19.07 -13.49
CA ASN A 11 10.91 -19.30 -12.21
C ASN A 11 11.58 -18.04 -11.65
N GLY A 12 12.00 -18.08 -10.38
CA GLY A 12 12.72 -16.97 -9.75
C GLY A 12 11.85 -15.74 -9.43
N THR A 13 10.53 -15.92 -9.35
CA THR A 13 9.57 -14.85 -9.05
C THR A 13 9.31 -14.74 -7.54
N LEU A 14 8.77 -13.61 -7.09
CA LEU A 14 8.36 -13.43 -5.69
C LEU A 14 7.32 -14.49 -5.27
N VAL A 15 6.36 -14.78 -6.14
CA VAL A 15 5.36 -15.84 -5.92
C VAL A 15 6.05 -17.18 -5.69
N ASN A 16 7.05 -17.56 -6.51
CA ASN A 16 7.75 -18.83 -6.34
C ASN A 16 8.49 -18.91 -5.01
N ALA A 17 9.13 -17.81 -4.59
CA ALA A 17 9.81 -17.75 -3.29
C ALA A 17 8.82 -17.92 -2.12
N ILE A 18 7.64 -17.28 -2.21
CA ILE A 18 6.59 -17.39 -1.19
C ILE A 18 6.06 -18.83 -1.11
N LEU A 19 5.76 -19.45 -2.24
CA LEU A 19 5.22 -20.82 -2.27
C LEU A 19 6.21 -21.84 -1.74
N HIS A 20 7.49 -21.71 -2.12
CA HIS A 20 8.57 -22.53 -1.58
C HIS A 20 8.63 -22.39 -0.06
N HIS A 21 8.58 -21.17 0.47
CA HIS A 21 8.58 -20.93 1.92
C HIS A 21 7.36 -21.55 2.62
N CYS A 22 6.20 -21.49 1.97
CA CYS A 22 4.97 -22.11 2.46
C CYS A 22 4.89 -23.63 2.24
N LYS A 23 5.93 -24.27 1.67
CA LYS A 23 5.97 -25.71 1.32
C LYS A 23 4.79 -26.13 0.43
N ILE A 24 4.35 -25.26 -0.46
CA ILE A 24 3.30 -25.55 -1.44
C ILE A 24 3.96 -26.03 -2.72
N SER A 25 3.65 -27.24 -3.17
CA SER A 25 4.21 -27.80 -4.40
C SER A 25 3.79 -26.97 -5.62
N THR A 26 4.75 -26.29 -6.23
CA THR A 26 4.62 -25.75 -7.59
C THR A 26 4.79 -26.88 -8.58
N PHE A 27 3.71 -27.39 -9.16
CA PHE A 27 3.82 -28.21 -10.38
C PHE A 27 4.16 -27.27 -11.54
N THR A 28 5.40 -27.37 -12.02
CA THR A 28 5.90 -26.69 -13.22
C THR A 28 5.01 -27.04 -14.41
N CYS A 29 4.40 -26.04 -15.03
CA CYS A 29 3.79 -26.16 -16.35
C CYS A 29 4.89 -26.40 -17.40
N LEU A 30 5.34 -27.65 -17.53
CA LEU A 30 6.23 -28.07 -18.61
C LEU A 30 5.38 -28.75 -19.69
N ALA A 31 5.08 -28.02 -20.74
CA ALA A 31 4.85 -28.59 -22.07
C ALA A 31 5.46 -27.65 -23.12
N ARG A 32 6.52 -28.15 -23.76
CA ARG A 32 7.29 -27.59 -24.89
C ARG A 32 6.42 -27.64 -26.18
N ASN A 33 6.65 -26.82 -27.21
CA ASN A 33 7.71 -27.06 -28.20
C ASN A 33 8.03 -25.82 -29.06
N SER A 34 9.33 -25.68 -29.29
CA SER A 34 9.99 -25.07 -30.43
C SER A 34 9.40 -25.52 -31.78
N ILE A 35 8.91 -24.57 -32.58
CA ILE A 35 8.92 -24.62 -34.05
C ILE A 35 9.15 -23.18 -34.53
N ASP A 36 10.30 -23.01 -35.18
CA ASP A 36 10.73 -22.08 -36.23
C ASP A 36 10.31 -20.60 -36.25
N ASP A 37 11.31 -19.80 -36.62
CA ASP A 37 11.34 -18.37 -36.91
C ASP A 37 10.18 -17.90 -37.82
N ASP A 38 9.50 -16.79 -37.48
CA ASP A 38 9.53 -15.53 -38.24
C ASP A 38 8.61 -14.43 -37.66
N GLU A 39 9.05 -13.19 -37.86
CA GLU A 39 8.34 -11.89 -37.77
C GLU A 39 7.93 -11.28 -36.41
N CYS A 40 8.68 -10.24 -36.02
CA CYS A 40 8.23 -9.15 -35.14
C CYS A 40 7.21 -8.25 -35.85
N PRO A 41 6.18 -7.75 -35.12
CA PRO A 41 5.86 -6.33 -35.24
C PRO A 41 5.70 -5.61 -33.89
N GLU A 42 5.88 -4.30 -33.98
CA GLU A 42 6.07 -3.33 -32.91
C GLU A 42 4.89 -3.15 -31.95
N SER A 43 5.25 -2.72 -30.73
CA SER A 43 4.44 -2.47 -29.56
C SER A 43 3.50 -1.26 -29.66
N SER A 44 2.25 -1.43 -29.21
CA SER A 44 1.44 -0.36 -28.63
C SER A 44 0.93 -0.80 -27.25
N ASP A 45 1.49 -0.22 -26.20
CA ASP A 45 1.10 -0.42 -24.80
C ASP A 45 -0.16 0.39 -24.46
N ASP A 46 -1.26 -0.32 -24.16
CA ASP A 46 -2.27 -0.05 -23.12
C ASP A 46 -3.63 -0.64 -23.56
N ASP A 47 -4.01 -1.80 -23.02
CA ASP A 47 -5.33 -2.01 -22.37
C ASP A 47 -5.57 -3.50 -22.00
N VAL A 48 -5.88 -3.72 -20.71
CA VAL A 48 -6.56 -4.88 -20.08
C VAL A 48 -6.28 -6.28 -20.64
N ASP A 49 -5.38 -7.01 -20.00
CA ASP A 49 -5.27 -8.47 -20.14
C ASP A 49 -6.46 -9.18 -19.47
N VAL A 50 -7.60 -9.19 -20.15
CA VAL A 50 -8.56 -10.31 -20.08
C VAL A 50 -8.13 -11.25 -21.19
N PHE A 51 -7.29 -12.22 -20.87
CA PHE A 51 -6.96 -13.28 -21.82
C PHE A 51 -8.17 -14.20 -21.96
N ASP A 52 -8.81 -14.11 -23.12
CA ASP A 52 -9.82 -15.05 -23.61
C ASP A 52 -9.11 -16.39 -23.88
N VAL A 53 -9.46 -17.43 -23.12
CA VAL A 53 -8.91 -18.79 -23.29
C VAL A 53 -10.05 -19.68 -23.75
N ASP A 54 -10.59 -19.38 -24.93
CA ASP A 54 -11.60 -20.20 -25.59
C ASP A 54 -11.14 -20.50 -27.02
N GLN A 55 -9.95 -21.08 -27.18
CA GLN A 55 -9.52 -21.58 -28.50
C GLN A 55 -8.37 -22.60 -28.45
N PHE A 56 -8.56 -23.76 -27.82
CA PHE A 56 -7.83 -24.97 -28.25
C PHE A 56 -8.69 -26.23 -28.12
N THR A 57 -8.86 -26.90 -29.25
CA THR A 57 -9.55 -28.17 -29.41
C THR A 57 -8.82 -29.29 -28.68
N ILE A 58 -9.60 -30.04 -27.90
CA ILE A 58 -9.17 -31.11 -27.00
C ILE A 58 -8.73 -32.33 -27.84
N GLY A 59 -7.42 -32.55 -27.92
CA GLY A 59 -6.81 -33.82 -28.31
C GLY A 59 -6.39 -34.59 -27.07
N GLU A 60 -6.75 -35.88 -27.01
CA GLU A 60 -6.60 -36.84 -25.91
C GLU A 60 -5.40 -36.63 -24.98
N VAL A 61 -5.67 -36.14 -23.76
CA VAL A 61 -4.75 -36.23 -22.63
C VAL A 61 -5.48 -36.95 -21.50
N SER A 62 -4.85 -38.01 -20.97
CA SER A 62 -5.38 -38.86 -19.90
C SER A 62 -6.01 -38.05 -18.77
N SER A 63 -7.19 -38.48 -18.34
CA SER A 63 -8.00 -37.93 -17.24
C SER A 63 -7.25 -37.79 -15.91
N GLU A 64 -6.09 -38.42 -15.75
CA GLU A 64 -5.25 -38.36 -14.55
C GLU A 64 -4.31 -37.13 -14.51
N VAL A 65 -4.07 -36.44 -15.64
CA VAL A 65 -3.21 -35.24 -15.73
C VAL A 65 -4.03 -33.94 -15.61
N ARG A 66 -5.34 -34.05 -15.38
CA ARG A 66 -6.23 -32.90 -15.09
C ARG A 66 -6.22 -32.46 -13.63
N GLU A 67 -5.31 -32.99 -12.79
CA GLU A 67 -5.10 -32.47 -11.45
C GLU A 67 -4.56 -31.03 -11.52
N ALA A 68 -5.51 -30.09 -11.35
CA ALA A 68 -5.38 -28.69 -11.01
C ALA A 68 -4.00 -28.08 -11.29
N ILE A 69 -3.85 -27.47 -12.47
CA ILE A 69 -2.78 -26.50 -12.73
C ILE A 69 -2.94 -25.38 -11.70
N VAL A 70 -2.14 -25.44 -10.63
CA VAL A 70 -2.10 -24.43 -9.59
C VAL A 70 -1.42 -23.21 -10.19
N ARG A 71 -2.20 -22.15 -10.46
CA ARG A 71 -1.68 -20.83 -10.82
C ARG A 71 -1.83 -19.86 -9.63
N PRO A 72 -0.88 -19.91 -8.68
CA PRO A 72 -0.87 -19.01 -7.55
C PRO A 72 -0.54 -17.60 -8.01
N GLY A 73 -1.07 -16.61 -7.29
CA GLY A 73 -0.95 -15.22 -7.73
C GLY A 73 -1.21 -14.19 -6.64
N ILE A 74 -0.49 -13.07 -6.76
CA ILE A 74 -0.70 -11.85 -6.01
C ILE A 74 -1.83 -11.03 -6.65
N VAL A 75 -2.93 -10.85 -5.94
CA VAL A 75 -4.12 -10.11 -6.43
C VAL A 75 -4.06 -8.61 -6.12
N HIS A 76 -3.11 -8.18 -5.30
CA HIS A 76 -2.94 -6.79 -4.90
C HIS A 76 -1.49 -6.50 -4.48
N ARG A 77 -1.10 -5.23 -4.46
CA ARG A 77 0.29 -4.83 -4.22
C ARG A 77 0.40 -3.77 -3.14
N LEU A 78 1.55 -3.75 -2.48
CA LEU A 78 2.01 -2.63 -1.67
C LEU A 78 3.04 -1.82 -2.47
N ASP A 79 3.09 -0.53 -2.19
CA ASP A 79 4.11 0.34 -2.78
C ASP A 79 5.49 0.05 -2.17
N LYS A 80 6.56 0.30 -2.92
CA LYS A 80 7.92 0.16 -2.40
C LYS A 80 8.08 1.00 -1.13
N GLY A 81 8.57 0.39 -0.06
CA GLY A 81 8.75 1.03 1.25
C GLY A 81 7.51 1.02 2.15
N THR A 82 6.35 0.54 1.65
CA THR A 82 5.17 0.29 2.48
C THR A 82 5.25 -1.13 3.05
N SER A 83 5.17 -1.25 4.37
CA SER A 83 5.15 -2.55 5.05
C SER A 83 3.73 -3.06 5.29
N GLY A 84 3.57 -4.31 5.70
CA GLY A 84 2.30 -4.86 6.17
C GLY A 84 1.73 -5.99 5.31
N LEU A 85 0.42 -6.19 5.41
CA LEU A 85 -0.26 -7.39 4.90
C LEU A 85 -0.35 -7.44 3.36
N LEU A 86 -0.01 -8.61 2.83
CA LEU A 86 -0.28 -9.06 1.47
C LEU A 86 -1.06 -10.38 1.51
N VAL A 87 -1.92 -10.62 0.52
CA VAL A 87 -2.61 -11.90 0.34
C VAL A 87 -2.18 -12.48 -0.99
N VAL A 88 -1.84 -13.77 -0.95
CA VAL A 88 -1.40 -14.54 -2.12
C VAL A 88 -2.36 -15.71 -2.27
N ALA A 89 -2.99 -15.80 -3.43
CA ALA A 89 -3.82 -16.94 -3.77
C ALA A 89 -2.94 -18.16 -4.02
N LYS A 90 -3.37 -19.30 -3.48
CA LYS A 90 -2.65 -20.58 -3.63
C LYS A 90 -3.05 -21.37 -4.86
N ASP A 91 -4.13 -20.99 -5.53
CA ASP A 91 -4.75 -21.69 -6.66
C ASP A 91 -5.55 -20.69 -7.50
N GLU A 92 -5.96 -21.09 -8.71
CA GLU A 92 -6.64 -20.23 -9.68
C GLU A 92 -8.04 -19.81 -9.20
N HIS A 93 -8.80 -20.71 -8.55
CA HIS A 93 -10.13 -20.36 -8.03
C HIS A 93 -10.04 -19.28 -6.95
N SER A 94 -9.11 -19.45 -6.01
CA SER A 94 -8.80 -18.43 -5.00
C SER A 94 -8.33 -17.13 -5.63
N HIS A 95 -7.52 -17.19 -6.68
CA HIS A 95 -7.00 -16.02 -7.38
C HIS A 95 -8.13 -15.22 -8.02
N ALA A 96 -8.99 -15.86 -8.84
CA ALA A 96 -10.11 -15.23 -9.51
C ALA A 96 -11.10 -14.58 -8.52
N GLN A 97 -11.50 -15.31 -7.47
CA GLN A 97 -12.42 -14.83 -6.44
C GLN A 97 -11.86 -13.64 -5.64
N LEU A 98 -10.58 -13.69 -5.27
CA LEU A 98 -9.95 -12.56 -4.57
C LEU A 98 -9.79 -11.36 -5.50
N ALA A 99 -9.35 -11.57 -6.74
CA ALA A 99 -9.21 -10.50 -7.74
C ALA A 99 -10.54 -9.78 -7.98
N GLU A 100 -11.64 -10.53 -8.07
CA GLU A 100 -12.99 -9.97 -8.17
C GLU A 100 -13.36 -9.12 -6.94
N GLN A 101 -13.09 -9.60 -5.72
CA GLN A 101 -13.36 -8.82 -4.50
C GLN A 101 -12.54 -7.52 -4.45
N PHE A 102 -11.28 -7.53 -4.89
CA PHE A 102 -10.46 -6.32 -5.02
C PHE A 102 -11.02 -5.35 -6.06
N LYS A 103 -11.44 -5.87 -7.22
CA LYS A 103 -12.08 -5.10 -8.31
C LYS A 103 -13.39 -4.45 -7.86
N LEU A 104 -14.23 -5.20 -7.15
CA LEU A 104 -15.51 -4.74 -6.60
C LEU A 104 -15.37 -3.92 -5.31
N HIS A 105 -14.15 -3.73 -4.82
CA HIS A 105 -13.87 -2.94 -3.61
C HIS A 105 -14.60 -3.44 -2.35
N THR A 106 -14.83 -4.74 -2.25
CA THR A 106 -15.49 -5.38 -1.09
C THR A 106 -14.52 -5.79 0.03
N ILE A 107 -13.21 -5.70 -0.24
CA ILE A 107 -12.12 -5.98 0.70
C ILE A 107 -12.01 -4.83 1.72
N ASN A 108 -11.89 -5.16 3.00
CA ASN A 108 -11.54 -4.21 4.06
C ASN A 108 -10.01 -4.02 4.11
N ARG A 109 -9.55 -2.77 4.02
CA ARG A 109 -8.12 -2.44 4.08
C ARG A 109 -7.92 -1.25 5.00
N VAL A 110 -7.13 -1.45 6.05
CA VAL A 110 -6.72 -0.38 6.97
C VAL A 110 -5.22 -0.23 6.96
N TYR A 111 -4.77 1.01 6.79
CA TYR A 111 -3.38 1.39 6.89
C TYR A 111 -3.20 2.35 8.06
N ILE A 112 -2.00 2.39 8.60
CA ILE A 112 -1.57 3.46 9.50
C ILE A 112 -0.36 4.18 8.91
N SER A 113 -0.26 5.48 9.18
CA SER A 113 0.87 6.28 8.75
C SER A 113 1.27 7.33 9.78
N LEU A 114 2.49 7.82 9.67
CA LEU A 114 2.91 9.08 10.29
C LEU A 114 2.95 10.19 9.23
N THR A 115 2.26 11.30 9.48
CA THR A 115 2.27 12.47 8.58
C THR A 115 3.25 13.54 9.04
N CYS A 116 3.81 14.29 8.10
CA CYS A 116 4.41 15.59 8.35
C CYS A 116 3.27 16.61 8.50
N GLY A 117 3.06 17.11 9.71
CA GLY A 117 1.92 17.97 10.05
C GLY A 117 0.68 17.19 10.49
N LEU A 118 -0.37 17.95 10.81
CA LEU A 118 -1.66 17.46 11.29
C LEU A 118 -2.74 17.69 10.22
N PRO A 119 -3.36 16.60 9.69
CA PRO A 119 -4.53 16.73 8.84
C PRO A 119 -5.66 17.51 9.52
N SER A 120 -6.24 18.46 8.78
CA SER A 120 -7.41 19.23 9.19
C SER A 120 -8.48 19.14 8.09
N PRO A 121 -9.71 18.66 8.40
CA PRO A 121 -10.18 18.16 9.70
C PRO A 121 -9.43 16.89 10.17
N ASN A 122 -9.57 16.54 11.46
CA ASN A 122 -8.90 15.35 12.03
C ASN A 122 -9.50 14.00 11.56
N SER A 123 -10.65 14.04 10.88
CA SER A 123 -11.21 12.89 10.19
C SER A 123 -12.10 13.36 9.05
N ALA A 124 -11.98 12.71 7.89
CA ALA A 124 -12.84 12.97 6.74
C ALA A 124 -12.76 11.83 5.73
N ARG A 125 -13.60 11.91 4.70
CA ARG A 125 -13.46 11.17 3.46
C ARG A 125 -12.80 12.08 2.42
N ILE A 126 -11.68 11.64 1.86
CA ILE A 126 -11.05 12.26 0.70
C ILE A 126 -11.43 11.48 -0.55
N GLU A 127 -12.05 12.18 -1.50
CA GLU A 127 -12.46 11.65 -2.79
C GLU A 127 -11.91 12.56 -3.88
N VAL A 128 -10.63 12.34 -4.20
CA VAL A 128 -9.90 13.14 -5.18
C VAL A 128 -9.29 12.15 -6.17
N PRO A 129 -9.65 12.23 -7.47
CA PRO A 129 -9.10 11.36 -8.49
C PRO A 129 -7.58 11.42 -8.56
N ILE A 130 -6.98 10.31 -8.97
CA ILE A 130 -5.53 10.15 -9.06
C ILE A 130 -5.13 9.84 -10.49
N SER A 131 -4.16 10.58 -11.02
CA SER A 131 -3.50 10.32 -12.31
C SER A 131 -1.99 10.21 -12.13
N ARG A 132 -1.30 9.72 -13.15
CA ARG A 132 0.17 9.79 -13.19
C ARG A 132 0.61 11.24 -13.35
N ASP A 133 1.73 11.59 -12.73
CA ASP A 133 2.32 12.91 -12.91
C ASP A 133 2.99 13.03 -14.30
N PRO A 134 2.64 14.05 -15.11
CA PRO A 134 3.25 14.24 -16.43
C PRO A 134 4.74 14.62 -16.36
N ASN A 135 5.18 15.26 -15.27
CA ASN A 135 6.54 15.75 -15.08
C ASN A 135 7.42 14.78 -14.27
N ASN A 136 6.81 13.82 -13.56
CA ASN A 136 7.53 12.84 -12.77
C ASN A 136 6.90 11.45 -12.89
N ARG A 137 7.46 10.59 -13.74
CA ARG A 137 6.92 9.24 -14.01
C ARG A 137 6.82 8.32 -12.78
N ILE A 138 7.48 8.62 -11.67
CA ILE A 138 7.43 7.84 -10.42
C ILE A 138 6.30 8.35 -9.49
N ARG A 139 5.81 9.58 -9.70
CA ARG A 139 4.81 10.22 -8.84
C ARG A 139 3.39 10.07 -9.42
N MET A 140 2.42 10.06 -8.51
CA MET A 140 1.00 10.18 -8.80
C MET A 140 0.50 11.54 -8.32
N VAL A 141 -0.49 12.12 -8.98
CA VAL A 141 -1.08 13.40 -8.59
C VAL A 141 -2.54 13.18 -8.25
N ALA A 142 -2.92 13.59 -7.04
CA ALA A 142 -4.32 13.75 -6.66
C ALA A 142 -4.71 15.20 -6.98
N ALA A 143 -5.65 15.39 -7.90
CA ALA A 143 -6.13 16.72 -8.27
C ALA A 143 -7.61 16.67 -8.70
N PRO A 144 -8.43 17.64 -8.28
CA PRO A 144 -9.79 17.79 -8.79
C PRO A 144 -9.76 18.35 -10.22
N GLY A 145 -10.69 17.90 -11.07
CA GLY A 145 -10.96 18.49 -12.39
C GLY A 145 -10.66 17.61 -13.60
N SER A 146 -11.13 18.06 -14.76
CA SER A 146 -11.12 17.35 -16.06
C SER A 146 -9.78 17.44 -16.83
N GLY A 147 -8.77 18.13 -16.28
CA GLY A 147 -7.48 18.35 -16.94
C GLY A 147 -6.57 17.12 -17.05
N HIS A 148 -6.94 16.01 -16.40
CA HIS A 148 -6.20 14.76 -16.44
C HIS A 148 -7.05 13.68 -17.10
N ARG A 149 -6.93 13.55 -18.44
CA ARG A 149 -7.67 12.56 -19.27
C ARG A 149 -7.64 11.12 -18.72
N TYR A 150 -6.66 10.78 -17.89
CA TYR A 150 -6.44 9.45 -17.31
C TYR A 150 -6.57 9.40 -15.79
N ALA A 151 -7.21 10.40 -15.16
CA ALA A 151 -7.46 10.37 -13.73
C ALA A 151 -8.49 9.29 -13.38
N LYS A 152 -8.11 8.40 -12.47
CA LYS A 152 -8.97 7.31 -12.00
C LYS A 152 -9.58 7.69 -10.66
N HIS A 153 -10.85 7.32 -10.47
CA HIS A 153 -11.54 7.51 -9.20
C HIS A 153 -10.74 6.90 -8.04
N ALA A 154 -10.56 7.70 -7.00
CA ALA A 154 -9.82 7.32 -5.80
C ALA A 154 -10.48 7.90 -4.55
N ALA A 155 -10.75 7.06 -3.56
CA ALA A 155 -11.39 7.43 -2.32
C ALA A 155 -10.79 6.71 -1.11
N SER A 156 -10.58 7.48 -0.04
CA SER A 156 -10.05 7.01 1.24
C SER A 156 -10.77 7.72 2.38
N ARG A 157 -11.02 7.04 3.49
CA ARG A 157 -11.37 7.70 4.76
C ARG A 157 -10.16 7.75 5.64
N TYR A 158 -9.96 8.84 6.36
CA TYR A 158 -8.87 8.95 7.31
C TYR A 158 -9.37 9.43 8.67
N LYS A 159 -8.64 9.04 9.71
CA LYS A 159 -8.86 9.50 11.09
C LYS A 159 -7.53 9.62 11.80
N VAL A 160 -7.23 10.80 12.32
CA VAL A 160 -6.12 11.05 13.22
C VAL A 160 -6.37 10.26 14.52
N ARG A 161 -5.40 9.43 14.89
CA ARG A 161 -5.42 8.60 16.10
C ARG A 161 -4.65 9.23 17.24
N GLU A 162 -3.55 9.90 16.93
CA GLU A 162 -2.64 10.50 17.91
C GLU A 162 -1.95 11.71 17.27
N VAL A 163 -1.68 12.74 18.07
CA VAL A 163 -1.02 13.98 17.62
C VAL A 163 0.29 14.13 18.38
N PHE A 164 1.36 14.42 17.65
CA PHE A 164 2.71 14.54 18.20
C PHE A 164 3.25 15.96 18.03
N CYS A 165 4.12 16.35 18.95
CA CYS A 165 4.86 17.62 18.92
C CYS A 165 3.94 18.79 18.54
N GLY A 166 2.84 19.01 19.27
CA GLY A 166 1.90 20.13 19.02
C GLY A 166 1.32 20.21 17.60
N GLY A 167 1.21 19.08 16.89
CA GLY A 167 0.76 19.02 15.49
C GLY A 167 1.89 19.05 14.44
N GLY A 168 3.14 18.85 14.84
CA GLY A 168 4.26 18.65 13.92
C GLY A 168 4.20 17.31 13.19
N SER A 169 3.55 16.31 13.79
CA SER A 169 3.23 15.02 13.17
C SER A 169 1.95 14.43 13.76
N ALA A 170 1.38 13.44 13.08
CA ALA A 170 0.20 12.72 13.55
C ALA A 170 0.24 11.25 13.11
N LEU A 171 -0.26 10.37 13.97
CA LEU A 171 -0.61 8.99 13.61
C LEU A 171 -1.99 9.00 12.96
N VAL A 172 -2.07 8.52 11.72
CA VAL A 172 -3.30 8.57 10.93
C VAL A 172 -3.68 7.17 10.49
N GLU A 173 -4.92 6.78 10.78
CA GLU A 173 -5.54 5.58 10.20
C GLU A 173 -6.19 5.93 8.86
N TRP A 174 -5.99 5.09 7.86
CA TRP A 174 -6.59 5.19 6.54
C TRP A 174 -7.41 3.94 6.23
N ARG A 175 -8.65 4.11 5.80
CA ARG A 175 -9.51 3.04 5.28
C ARG A 175 -9.70 3.24 3.80
N LEU A 176 -9.23 2.29 3.00
CA LEU A 176 -9.20 2.41 1.54
C LEU A 176 -10.49 1.88 0.91
N GLU A 177 -11.25 2.77 0.28
CA GLU A 177 -12.40 2.39 -0.55
C GLU A 177 -11.92 1.93 -1.93
N THR A 178 -10.92 2.59 -2.50
CA THR A 178 -10.25 2.20 -3.76
C THR A 178 -8.78 1.82 -3.53
N GLY A 179 -8.13 1.21 -4.53
CA GLY A 179 -6.70 0.84 -4.47
C GLY A 179 -5.90 1.34 -5.67
N ARG A 180 -5.61 2.64 -5.75
CA ARG A 180 -4.74 3.23 -6.80
C ARG A 180 -3.27 3.26 -6.37
N THR A 181 -2.36 3.25 -7.34
CA THR A 181 -0.92 3.40 -7.07
C THR A 181 -0.66 4.63 -6.22
N HIS A 182 0.14 4.50 -5.16
CA HIS A 182 0.47 5.60 -4.24
C HIS A 182 -0.74 6.35 -3.65
N GLN A 183 -1.93 5.73 -3.56
CA GLN A 183 -3.16 6.44 -3.22
C GLN A 183 -3.08 7.24 -1.92
N ILE A 184 -2.67 6.60 -0.81
CA ILE A 184 -2.54 7.26 0.49
C ILE A 184 -1.50 8.38 0.42
N ARG A 185 -0.36 8.13 -0.23
CA ARG A 185 0.75 9.09 -0.35
C ARG A 185 0.33 10.35 -1.12
N ALA A 186 -0.38 10.15 -2.24
CA ALA A 186 -0.90 11.25 -3.06
C ALA A 186 -2.01 12.02 -2.35
N HIS A 187 -2.94 11.33 -1.68
CA HIS A 187 -4.00 11.96 -0.89
C HIS A 187 -3.44 12.74 0.32
N ALA A 188 -2.49 12.18 1.05
CA ALA A 188 -1.82 12.86 2.16
C ALA A 188 -1.09 14.13 1.70
N LYS A 189 -0.38 14.06 0.57
CA LYS A 189 0.22 15.24 -0.06
C LYS A 189 -0.82 16.28 -0.50
N TYR A 190 -1.92 15.84 -1.11
CA TYR A 190 -2.99 16.73 -1.51
C TYR A 190 -3.60 17.47 -0.32
N LEU A 191 -3.75 16.80 0.83
CA LEU A 191 -4.15 17.41 2.09
C LEU A 191 -3.09 18.33 2.71
N GLY A 192 -1.93 18.53 2.07
CA GLY A 192 -0.82 19.33 2.58
C GLY A 192 0.04 18.63 3.64
N ASN A 193 -0.24 17.37 3.97
CA ASN A 193 0.36 16.61 5.06
C ASN A 193 1.02 15.33 4.52
N PRO A 194 2.12 15.41 3.73
CA PRO A 194 2.78 14.24 3.18
C PRO A 194 3.27 13.29 4.29
N LEU A 195 3.49 12.01 3.96
CA LEU A 195 3.93 11.04 4.95
C LEU A 195 5.37 11.32 5.39
N LEU A 196 5.68 11.11 6.67
CA LEU A 196 7.03 11.16 7.20
C LEU A 196 7.92 10.13 6.47
N GLY A 197 9.11 10.54 6.04
CA GLY A 197 10.02 9.68 5.25
C GLY A 197 9.66 9.54 3.77
N ASP A 198 8.60 10.20 3.30
CA ASP A 198 8.19 10.13 1.90
C ASP A 198 8.81 11.23 1.05
N GLU A 199 10.06 11.00 0.62
CA GLU A 199 10.80 11.97 -0.20
C GLU A 199 10.13 12.26 -1.55
N THR A 200 9.41 11.30 -2.13
CA THR A 200 8.71 11.47 -3.43
C THR A 200 7.60 12.52 -3.33
N TYR A 201 6.92 12.60 -2.19
CA TYR A 201 5.77 13.46 -1.98
C TYR A 201 6.09 14.66 -1.07
N GLY A 202 7.36 14.86 -0.72
CA GLY A 202 7.82 16.03 0.03
C GLY A 202 7.87 15.84 1.54
N GLY A 203 7.68 14.63 2.06
CA GLY A 203 7.98 14.25 3.45
C GLY A 203 9.47 14.19 3.75
N THR A 204 10.25 15.12 3.18
CA THR A 204 11.71 15.18 3.28
C THR A 204 12.14 15.40 4.73
N LYS A 205 13.36 14.98 5.04
CA LYS A 205 13.97 15.13 6.36
C LYS A 205 13.96 16.59 6.84
N SER A 206 14.25 17.53 5.94
CA SER A 206 14.21 18.97 6.25
C SER A 206 12.79 19.45 6.57
N MET A 207 11.79 19.06 5.78
CA MET A 207 10.40 19.41 6.04
C MET A 207 9.88 18.81 7.35
N ALA A 208 10.24 17.55 7.64
CA ALA A 208 9.88 16.93 8.91
C ALA A 208 10.45 17.71 10.11
N LEU A 209 11.75 18.04 10.08
CA LEU A 209 12.41 18.77 11.17
C LEU A 209 11.87 20.19 11.35
N SER A 210 11.49 20.88 10.28
CA SER A 210 10.91 22.23 10.37
C SER A 210 9.53 22.25 11.03
N LEU A 211 8.80 21.13 10.98
CA LEU A 211 7.51 20.97 11.65
C LEU A 211 7.65 20.47 13.09
N LEU A 212 8.58 19.55 13.34
CA LEU A 212 8.77 18.91 14.65
C LEU A 212 9.50 19.81 15.67
N ARG A 213 10.63 20.42 15.28
CA ARG A 213 11.49 21.15 16.23
C ARG A 213 10.82 22.34 16.92
N PRO A 214 10.08 23.23 16.22
CA PRO A 214 9.48 24.40 16.87
C PRO A 214 8.44 24.05 17.93
N ARG A 215 7.93 22.82 17.92
CA ARG A 215 6.85 22.33 18.79
C ARG A 215 7.34 21.30 19.80
N THR A 216 8.65 21.17 19.93
CA THR A 216 9.33 20.21 20.81
C THR A 216 10.39 20.95 21.64
N PRO A 217 10.53 20.65 22.95
CA PRO A 217 11.58 21.23 23.78
C PRO A 217 12.98 21.06 23.17
N SER A 218 13.81 22.12 23.24
CA SER A 218 15.13 22.16 22.59
C SER A 218 16.07 21.02 23.00
N LYS A 219 15.91 20.46 24.21
CA LYS A 219 16.68 19.30 24.69
C LYS A 219 16.53 18.05 23.81
N TYR A 220 15.42 17.93 23.07
CA TYR A 220 15.14 16.79 22.17
C TYR A 220 15.45 17.09 20.70
N HIS A 221 15.96 18.28 20.35
CA HIS A 221 16.24 18.60 18.94
C HIS A 221 17.33 17.71 18.33
N GLY A 222 18.31 17.29 19.14
CA GLY A 222 19.31 16.30 18.73
C GLY A 222 18.68 14.94 18.41
N ASP A 223 17.82 14.46 19.32
CA ASP A 223 17.11 13.18 19.18
C ASP A 223 16.22 13.16 17.93
N LEU A 224 15.43 14.22 17.71
CA LEU A 224 14.63 14.40 16.50
C LEU A 224 15.47 14.36 15.22
N SER A 225 16.66 14.96 15.24
CA SER A 225 17.56 14.98 14.08
C SER A 225 18.09 13.59 13.76
N ASN A 226 18.45 12.84 14.80
CA ASN A 226 18.90 11.46 14.68
C ASN A 226 17.77 10.51 14.26
N LEU A 227 16.56 10.72 14.76
CA LEU A 227 15.40 9.93 14.36
C LEU A 227 15.11 10.11 12.87
N VAL A 228 14.90 11.36 12.44
CA VAL A 228 14.53 11.69 11.06
C VAL A 228 15.64 11.29 10.07
N SER A 229 16.91 11.28 10.49
CA SER A 229 18.01 10.84 9.63
C SER A 229 17.95 9.35 9.28
N LYS A 230 17.40 8.51 10.17
CA LYS A 230 17.26 7.06 10.00
C LYS A 230 16.05 6.65 9.17
N ILE A 231 15.05 7.52 9.03
CA ILE A 231 13.86 7.23 8.21
C ILE A 231 14.25 7.27 6.73
N ASP A 232 14.09 6.14 6.04
CA ASP A 232 14.50 5.92 4.65
C ASP A 232 13.35 5.53 3.72
N ARG A 233 12.16 5.31 4.29
CA ARG A 233 10.95 4.92 3.58
C ARG A 233 9.73 5.67 4.13
N PRO A 234 8.64 5.77 3.35
CA PRO A 234 7.39 6.31 3.87
C PRO A 234 6.96 5.54 5.12
N CYS A 235 6.68 6.26 6.22
CA CYS A 235 6.04 5.71 7.40
C CYS A 235 4.58 5.36 7.07
N LEU A 236 4.39 4.25 6.35
CA LEU A 236 3.12 3.70 5.93
C LEU A 236 3.12 2.18 6.13
N HIS A 237 2.05 1.67 6.74
CA HIS A 237 1.92 0.26 7.08
C HIS A 237 0.49 -0.24 6.83
N ALA A 238 0.35 -1.32 6.08
CA ALA A 238 -0.91 -2.04 5.85
C ALA A 238 -1.25 -2.91 7.06
N ALA A 239 -1.95 -2.32 8.03
CA ALA A 239 -2.19 -2.91 9.35
C ALA A 239 -3.28 -3.99 9.37
N LEU A 240 -4.29 -3.88 8.48
CA LEU A 240 -5.43 -4.81 8.45
C LEU A 240 -5.85 -5.11 7.01
N LEU A 241 -6.13 -6.39 6.77
CA LEU A 241 -6.72 -6.88 5.53
C LEU A 241 -7.85 -7.86 5.84
N GLY A 242 -9.06 -7.56 5.37
CA GLY A 242 -10.25 -8.39 5.55
C GLY A 242 -10.96 -8.69 4.23
N PHE A 243 -11.42 -9.92 4.05
CA PHE A 243 -12.04 -10.41 2.81
C PHE A 243 -12.91 -11.64 3.07
N LYS A 244 -13.76 -12.01 2.12
CA LYS A 244 -14.48 -13.30 2.16
C LYS A 244 -13.57 -14.39 1.64
N HIS A 245 -13.40 -15.46 2.42
CA HIS A 245 -12.59 -16.60 2.01
C HIS A 245 -13.12 -17.21 0.69
N PRO A 246 -12.30 -17.37 -0.36
CA PRO A 246 -12.74 -17.74 -1.71
C PRO A 246 -13.52 -19.05 -1.84
N HIS A 247 -13.28 -19.99 -0.93
CA HIS A 247 -13.93 -21.30 -0.96
C HIS A 247 -15.10 -21.42 0.02
N SER A 248 -14.95 -20.82 1.22
CA SER A 248 -15.91 -21.05 2.31
C SER A 248 -16.88 -19.89 2.49
N GLY A 249 -16.65 -18.76 1.83
CA GLY A 249 -17.45 -17.54 1.97
C GLY A 249 -17.36 -16.86 3.34
N LYS A 250 -16.67 -17.46 4.33
CA LYS A 250 -16.51 -16.90 5.67
C LYS A 250 -15.72 -15.58 5.59
N ALA A 251 -16.18 -14.57 6.33
CA ALA A 251 -15.41 -13.35 6.51
C ALA A 251 -14.14 -13.67 7.31
N LEU A 252 -12.99 -13.31 6.75
CA LEU A 252 -11.68 -13.40 7.41
C LEU A 252 -11.12 -11.99 7.58
N GLU A 253 -10.41 -11.77 8.67
CA GLU A 253 -9.71 -10.55 8.96
C GLU A 253 -8.34 -10.88 9.56
N PHE A 254 -7.31 -10.25 9.03
CA PHE A 254 -5.94 -10.38 9.48
C PHE A 254 -5.43 -9.00 9.89
N SER A 255 -4.65 -8.96 10.96
CA SER A 255 -3.92 -7.77 11.37
C SER A 255 -2.45 -8.11 11.62
N CYS A 256 -1.57 -7.15 11.39
CA CYS A 256 -0.17 -7.22 11.81
C CYS A 256 0.25 -5.91 12.46
N PRO A 257 1.07 -5.95 13.52
CA PRO A 257 1.64 -4.73 14.08
C PRO A 257 2.67 -4.12 13.11
N PRO A 258 2.94 -2.81 13.24
CA PRO A 258 4.00 -2.17 12.48
C PRO A 258 5.37 -2.81 12.77
N PRO A 259 6.28 -2.84 11.77
CA PRO A 259 7.66 -3.27 11.98
C PRO A 259 8.41 -2.34 12.94
N ASP A 260 9.54 -2.85 13.48
CA ASP A 260 10.35 -2.17 14.51
C ASP A 260 10.76 -0.75 14.11
N ASP A 261 11.18 -0.55 12.86
CA ASP A 261 11.58 0.76 12.35
C ASP A 261 10.44 1.81 12.38
N PHE A 262 9.19 1.40 12.16
CA PHE A 262 8.02 2.26 12.31
C PHE A 262 7.74 2.52 13.79
N THR A 263 7.80 1.47 14.61
CA THR A 263 7.49 1.51 16.04
C THR A 263 8.49 2.40 16.80
N GLU A 264 9.78 2.30 16.48
CA GLU A 264 10.82 3.18 17.03
C GLU A 264 10.53 4.66 16.76
N VAL A 265 10.10 5.00 15.55
CA VAL A 265 9.72 6.39 15.21
C VAL A 265 8.49 6.82 16.00
N LEU A 266 7.49 5.95 16.13
CA LEU A 266 6.27 6.25 16.87
C LEU A 266 6.56 6.49 18.36
N ASP A 267 7.36 5.62 18.99
CA ASP A 267 7.68 5.72 20.40
C ASP A 267 8.58 6.92 20.71
N GLU A 268 9.50 7.24 19.82
CA GLU A 268 10.32 8.44 19.93
C GLU A 268 9.47 9.72 19.83
N LEU A 269 8.52 9.77 18.87
CA LEU A 269 7.58 10.89 18.77
C LEU A 269 6.73 11.05 20.03
N ARG A 270 6.28 9.95 20.65
CA ARG A 270 5.58 9.97 21.94
C ARG A 270 6.44 10.53 23.06
N ARG A 271 7.70 10.06 23.16
CA ARG A 271 8.65 10.47 24.20
C ARG A 271 8.97 11.96 24.17
N VAL A 272 9.11 12.54 22.97
CA VAL A 272 9.46 13.96 22.81
C VAL A 272 8.25 14.89 22.80
N THR A 273 7.04 14.34 22.64
CA THR A 273 5.80 15.13 22.71
C THR A 273 5.55 15.55 24.15
N PRO A 274 5.40 16.86 24.44
CA PRO A 274 5.05 17.31 25.77
C PRO A 274 3.68 16.73 26.18
N THR A 275 3.62 16.03 27.31
CA THR A 275 2.34 15.71 27.95
C THR A 275 1.76 17.00 28.53
N ASN A 276 0.55 17.36 28.12
CA ASN A 276 -0.24 18.40 28.79
C ASN A 276 -0.74 17.84 30.14
N GLU A 277 0.15 17.67 31.11
CA GLU A 277 -0.23 17.56 32.51
C GLU A 277 -0.01 18.93 33.15
N GLY A 278 -1.11 19.66 33.42
CA GLY A 278 -1.11 20.76 34.41
C GLY A 278 -1.33 22.19 33.91
N GLN A 279 -2.36 22.46 33.11
CA GLN A 279 -2.93 23.82 32.98
C GLN A 279 -4.45 23.73 32.81
N ASP A 280 -5.16 23.42 33.90
CA ASP A 280 -6.58 23.75 34.11
C ASP A 280 -6.93 23.38 35.56
N ASN A 281 -6.82 24.35 36.47
CA ASN A 281 -7.58 24.48 37.74
C ASN A 281 -6.85 25.43 38.72
N ASP A 282 -6.58 26.67 38.33
CA ASP A 282 -6.34 27.76 39.29
C ASP A 282 -6.59 29.09 38.58
N ASN A 283 -7.88 29.40 38.35
CA ASN A 283 -8.42 30.75 38.35
C ASN A 283 -9.88 30.77 37.91
N VAL A 284 -10.80 30.57 38.85
CA VAL A 284 -12.05 31.36 38.88
C VAL A 284 -12.31 31.80 40.32
N ALA A 285 -11.67 32.92 40.64
CA ALA A 285 -12.10 34.05 41.45
C ALA A 285 -13.23 33.84 42.48
N GLN A 286 -12.85 34.02 43.74
CA GLN A 286 -13.60 34.86 44.68
C GLN A 286 -13.77 36.27 44.09
N VAL A 287 -15.01 36.73 43.90
CA VAL A 287 -15.54 38.05 44.30
C VAL A 287 -17.05 37.90 44.45
#